data_AF-A0A9P4ID94-F1
#
_entry.id   AF-A0A9P4ID94-F1
#
_cell.length_a   1.000
_cell.length_b   1.000
_cell.length_c   1.000
_cell.angle_alpha   90.00
_cell.angle_beta   90.00
_cell.angle_gamma   90.00
#
_symmetry.space_group_name_H-M   'P 1'
#
loop_
_entity.id
_entity.type
_entity.pdbx_description
1 polymer ?
#
loop_
_entity_poly.entity_id
_entity_poly.type
_entity_poly.pdbx_seq_one_letter_code
_entity_poly.pdbx_strand_id
1 'polypeptide(L)'
;KKTHKGRPRVHTGGSVRGTTVAWGEYGLRMCDFHRRISASQLKIGEETIKRRLRGMQFRLYRRVAANIAVYKKGNESRMGTGKGGFDHWASRVGVNKIIFELKGAVHEQVVRDAFRLAGNKMPGKYEFVRKGDPPIMGITKVSGDVTVESLMRPRVKLPLEQTAARIDATTPP
;
A
#
# COMPACT_ATOMS: atom_id res chain seq x y z
N LYS A 1 24.80 12.47 -5.18
CA LYS A 1 23.99 13.64 -5.61
C LYS A 1 22.78 13.81 -4.69
N LYS A 2 22.54 15.01 -4.12
CA LYS A 2 21.39 15.24 -3.22
C LYS A 2 20.08 15.27 -4.02
N THR A 3 19.04 14.60 -3.54
CA THR A 3 17.74 14.45 -4.24
C THR A 3 16.62 15.26 -3.58
N HIS A 4 15.72 15.88 -4.33
CA HIS A 4 14.59 16.62 -3.74
C HIS A 4 13.62 15.70 -2.98
N LYS A 5 12.89 16.26 -2.01
CA LYS A 5 11.95 15.51 -1.16
C LYS A 5 10.91 14.75 -2.00
N GLY A 6 10.32 15.42 -2.99
CA GLY A 6 9.24 14.88 -3.83
C GLY A 6 8.01 14.46 -3.01
N ARG A 7 7.04 13.83 -3.66
CA ARG A 7 5.82 13.27 -3.03
C ARG A 7 5.58 11.84 -3.52
N PRO A 8 5.00 10.95 -2.70
CA PRO A 8 4.54 9.66 -3.20
C PRO A 8 3.51 9.84 -4.32
N ARG A 9 3.47 8.89 -5.26
CA ARG A 9 2.59 8.97 -6.43
C ARG A 9 1.14 8.70 -6.02
N VAL A 10 0.24 9.62 -6.38
CA VAL A 10 -1.21 9.46 -6.31
C VAL A 10 -1.71 9.09 -7.71
N HIS A 11 -2.35 7.94 -7.84
CA HIS A 11 -2.73 7.38 -9.13
C HIS A 11 -4.14 7.84 -9.51
N THR A 12 -4.24 8.98 -10.21
CA THR A 12 -5.54 9.51 -10.66
C THR A 12 -5.99 8.94 -12.01
N GLY A 13 -5.06 8.48 -12.85
CA GLY A 13 -5.33 7.93 -14.19
C GLY A 13 -5.66 6.43 -14.22
N GLY A 14 -6.31 5.89 -13.18
CA GLY A 14 -6.78 4.50 -13.18
C GLY A 14 -5.71 3.39 -13.07
N SER A 15 -4.51 3.70 -12.61
CA SER A 15 -3.42 2.70 -12.52
C SER A 15 -3.63 1.71 -11.36
N VAL A 16 -3.67 0.41 -11.69
CA VAL A 16 -3.69 -0.72 -10.74
C VAL A 16 -2.30 -1.33 -10.46
N ARG A 17 -1.23 -0.67 -10.91
CA ARG A 17 0.12 -1.23 -10.88
C ARG A 17 0.60 -1.46 -9.43
N GLY A 18 0.89 -2.72 -9.11
CA GLY A 18 1.46 -3.11 -7.83
C GLY A 18 0.44 -3.24 -6.70
N THR A 19 -0.86 -3.29 -7.01
CA THR A 19 -1.94 -3.50 -6.03
C THR A 19 -2.34 -4.96 -5.86
N THR A 20 -1.80 -5.84 -6.71
CA THR A 20 -2.02 -7.29 -6.74
C THR A 20 -0.74 -8.05 -6.42
N VAL A 21 -0.92 -9.27 -5.89
CA VAL A 21 0.16 -10.22 -5.61
C VAL A 21 0.65 -10.83 -6.93
N ALA A 22 1.94 -10.72 -7.22
CA ALA A 22 2.53 -11.15 -8.48
C ALA A 22 3.27 -12.50 -8.36
N TRP A 23 4.14 -12.63 -7.37
CA TRP A 23 5.07 -13.76 -7.22
C TRP A 23 4.64 -14.73 -6.13
N GLY A 24 4.20 -14.21 -4.99
CA GLY A 24 3.75 -15.00 -3.84
C GLY A 24 2.33 -15.57 -3.98
N GLU A 25 1.90 -16.22 -2.90
CA GLU A 25 0.52 -16.68 -2.67
C GLU A 25 -0.24 -15.68 -1.78
N TYR A 26 0.48 -15.04 -0.85
CA TYR A 26 -0.05 -14.05 0.07
C TYR A 26 0.74 -12.75 -0.02
N GLY A 27 0.10 -11.62 0.31
CA GLY A 27 0.72 -10.30 0.31
C GLY A 27 0.31 -9.43 1.49
N LEU A 28 1.19 -8.49 1.85
CA LEU A 28 0.93 -7.41 2.77
C LEU A 28 0.76 -6.10 1.99
N ARG A 29 -0.46 -5.58 1.94
CA ARG A 29 -0.83 -4.36 1.21
C ARG A 29 -1.00 -3.20 2.17
N MET A 30 -0.54 -1.99 1.80
CA MET A 30 -0.90 -0.77 2.53
C MET A 30 -2.34 -0.36 2.20
N CYS A 31 -3.21 -0.18 3.19
CA CYS A 31 -4.64 0.10 2.95
C CYS A 31 -5.09 1.51 3.33
N ASP A 32 -4.25 2.31 3.98
CA ASP A 32 -4.59 3.67 4.41
C ASP A 32 -4.21 4.75 3.37
N PHE A 33 -3.04 5.37 3.52
CA PHE A 33 -2.65 6.55 2.77
C PHE A 33 -1.21 6.43 2.28
N HIS A 34 -0.89 7.11 1.20
CA HIS A 34 0.44 7.05 0.60
C HIS A 34 1.48 7.68 1.52
N ARG A 35 2.63 7.02 1.67
CA ARG A 35 3.65 7.43 2.66
C ARG A 35 5.06 7.18 2.13
N ARG A 36 6.03 7.78 2.82
CA ARG A 36 7.45 7.46 2.64
C ARG A 36 7.88 6.55 3.78
N ILE A 37 8.26 5.32 3.45
CA ILE A 37 8.69 4.30 4.42
C ILE A 37 10.22 4.25 4.40
N SER A 38 10.87 4.31 5.56
CA SER A 38 12.33 4.20 5.66
C SER A 38 12.80 2.77 5.42
N ALA A 39 14.07 2.62 5.03
CA ALA A 39 14.70 1.31 4.89
C ALA A 39 14.73 0.55 6.23
N SER A 40 14.91 1.25 7.36
CA SER A 40 14.87 0.64 8.70
C SER A 40 13.49 0.07 9.02
N GLN A 41 12.41 0.77 8.69
CA GLN A 41 11.03 0.29 8.90
C GLN A 41 10.72 -0.93 8.02
N LEU A 42 11.13 -0.91 6.75
CA LEU A 42 11.00 -2.07 5.86
C LEU A 42 11.78 -3.28 6.40
N LYS A 43 13.00 -3.06 6.92
CA LYS A 43 13.82 -4.11 7.54
C LYS A 43 13.15 -4.68 8.79
N ILE A 44 12.60 -3.84 9.66
CA ILE A 44 11.85 -4.26 10.86
C ILE A 44 10.63 -5.12 10.47
N GLY A 45 9.90 -4.73 9.42
CA GLY A 45 8.78 -5.52 8.89
C GLY A 45 9.24 -6.90 8.41
N GLU A 46 10.30 -6.95 7.60
CA GLU A 46 10.90 -8.20 7.11
C GLU A 46 11.38 -9.11 8.25
N GLU A 47 12.14 -8.57 9.20
CA GLU A 47 12.65 -9.34 10.35
C GLU A 47 11.52 -9.88 11.21
N THR A 48 10.43 -9.13 11.35
CA THR A 48 9.26 -9.58 12.10
C THR A 48 8.57 -10.77 11.44
N ILE A 49 8.44 -10.74 10.11
CA ILE A 49 7.90 -11.86 9.34
C ILE A 49 8.82 -13.08 9.48
N LYS A 50 10.12 -12.90 9.24
CA LYS A 50 11.12 -13.97 9.35
C LYS A 50 11.17 -14.60 10.74
N ARG A 51 11.03 -13.78 11.79
CA ARG A 51 10.99 -14.26 13.17
C ARG A 51 9.74 -15.10 13.45
N ARG A 52 8.57 -14.66 12.97
CA ARG A 52 7.31 -15.39 13.18
C ARG A 52 7.24 -16.72 12.44
N LEU A 53 7.92 -16.80 11.30
CA LEU A 53 7.97 -17.98 10.41
C LEU A 53 9.27 -18.78 10.54
N ARG A 54 10.06 -18.54 11.59
CA ARG A 54 11.31 -19.25 11.82
C ARG A 54 11.06 -20.77 11.89
N GLY A 55 11.86 -21.54 11.18
CA GLY A 55 11.74 -23.01 11.10
C GLY A 55 10.78 -23.51 10.02
N MET A 56 10.06 -22.63 9.33
CA MET A 56 9.16 -23.01 8.23
C MET A 56 9.82 -22.78 6.86
N GLN A 57 9.39 -23.55 5.85
CA GLN A 57 9.85 -23.39 4.46
C GLN A 57 9.03 -22.30 3.75
N PHE A 58 9.63 -21.11 3.59
CA PHE A 58 8.99 -20.00 2.89
C PHE A 58 10.01 -19.16 2.10
N ARG A 59 9.51 -18.46 1.09
CA ARG A 59 10.21 -17.43 0.33
C ARG A 59 9.48 -16.10 0.48
N LEU A 60 10.19 -15.11 0.99
CA LEU A 60 9.69 -13.74 1.14
C LEU A 60 10.20 -12.89 -0.04
N TYR A 61 9.27 -12.22 -0.73
CA TYR A 61 9.58 -11.25 -1.78
C TYR A 61 9.33 -9.84 -1.27
N ARG A 62 10.23 -8.92 -1.62
CA ARG A 62 10.11 -7.48 -1.34
C ARG A 62 9.68 -6.80 -2.62
N ARG A 63 8.47 -6.25 -2.66
CA ARG A 63 7.92 -5.54 -3.84
C ARG A 63 8.40 -4.09 -3.91
N VAL A 64 8.96 -3.57 -2.82
CA VAL A 64 9.38 -2.19 -2.68
C VAL A 64 10.86 -2.14 -2.33
N ALA A 65 11.61 -1.30 -3.06
CA ALA A 65 13.02 -1.01 -2.79
C ALA A 65 13.17 0.41 -2.22
N ALA A 66 14.11 0.58 -1.29
CA ALA A 66 14.46 1.89 -0.72
C ALA A 66 15.42 2.62 -1.67
N ASN A 67 14.87 3.31 -2.67
CA ASN A 67 15.62 3.91 -3.77
C ASN A 67 15.82 5.44 -3.64
N ILE A 68 15.34 6.06 -2.56
CA ILE A 68 15.42 7.51 -2.37
C ILE A 68 16.31 7.81 -1.17
N ALA A 69 17.41 8.52 -1.42
CA ALA A 69 18.23 9.09 -0.37
C ALA A 69 17.50 10.26 0.32
N VAL A 70 17.34 10.19 1.64
CA VAL A 70 16.77 11.23 2.48
C VAL A 70 17.91 12.01 3.11
N TYR A 71 17.80 13.34 3.08
CA TYR A 71 18.78 14.26 3.64
C TYR A 71 18.11 15.07 4.74
N LYS A 72 18.76 15.17 5.90
CA LYS A 72 18.25 15.86 7.08
C LYS A 72 19.27 16.88 7.55
N LYS A 73 18.81 18.08 7.92
CA LYS A 73 19.62 19.07 8.65
C LYS A 73 19.45 18.80 10.14
N GLY A 74 20.51 18.95 10.92
CA GLY A 74 20.45 18.81 12.37
C GLY A 74 19.39 19.72 12.98
N ASN A 75 18.71 19.23 14.02
CA ASN A 75 17.61 19.95 14.65
C ASN A 75 18.10 21.21 15.39
N GLU A 76 19.35 21.19 15.81
CA GLU A 76 20.09 22.26 16.46
C GLU A 76 20.46 23.41 15.51
N SER A 77 20.48 23.16 14.19
CA SER A 77 20.85 24.17 13.21
C SER A 77 19.68 25.07 12.82
N ARG A 78 19.93 26.37 12.66
CA ARG A 78 18.93 27.33 12.15
C ARG A 78 18.53 27.04 10.70
N MET A 79 17.40 27.58 10.26
CA MET A 79 16.96 27.50 8.86
C MET A 79 17.93 28.22 7.90
N GLY A 80 18.01 27.81 6.64
CA GLY A 80 18.96 28.35 5.65
C GLY A 80 20.25 27.53 5.53
N THR A 81 21.34 28.14 5.05
CA THR A 81 22.69 27.52 4.91
C THR A 81 22.76 26.27 4.01
N GLY A 82 21.80 26.13 3.09
CA GLY A 82 21.74 25.00 2.18
C GLY A 82 21.18 23.72 2.80
N LYS A 83 21.44 22.59 2.12
CA LYS A 83 20.80 21.31 2.42
C LYS A 83 21.65 20.45 3.34
N GLY A 84 21.01 19.76 4.29
CA GLY A 84 21.66 18.85 5.22
C GLY A 84 22.39 17.65 4.60
N GLY A 85 22.99 16.84 5.48
CA GLY A 85 23.72 15.61 5.15
C GLY A 85 22.79 14.44 4.80
N PHE A 86 23.37 13.35 4.28
CA PHE A 86 22.63 12.11 4.05
C PHE A 86 22.25 11.48 5.40
N ASP A 87 21.02 10.95 5.50
CA ASP A 87 20.48 10.38 6.73
C ASP A 87 20.11 8.90 6.54
N HIS A 88 19.16 8.60 5.65
CA HIS A 88 18.73 7.22 5.39
C HIS A 88 18.16 7.03 3.99
N TRP A 89 18.04 5.78 3.56
CA TRP A 89 17.28 5.38 2.38
C TRP A 89 15.80 5.21 2.72
N ALA A 90 14.93 5.62 1.81
CA ALA A 90 13.49 5.44 1.94
C ALA A 90 12.86 5.07 0.60
N SER A 91 11.59 4.64 0.66
CA SER A 91 10.78 4.39 -0.53
C SER A 91 9.48 5.18 -0.49
N ARG A 92 9.03 5.63 -1.66
CA ARG A 92 7.71 6.25 -1.84
C ARG A 92 6.70 5.15 -2.18
N VAL A 93 5.76 4.93 -1.28
CA VAL A 93 4.71 3.92 -1.43
C VAL A 93 3.39 4.63 -1.70
N GLY A 94 2.74 4.26 -2.81
CA GLY A 94 1.39 4.71 -3.13
C GLY A 94 0.34 3.90 -2.37
N VAL A 95 -0.88 4.42 -2.30
CA VAL A 95 -2.01 3.73 -1.65
C VAL A 95 -2.24 2.37 -2.29
N ASN A 96 -2.66 1.38 -1.50
CA ASN A 96 -3.00 0.02 -1.96
C ASN A 96 -1.87 -0.73 -2.66
N LYS A 97 -0.61 -0.34 -2.43
CA LYS A 97 0.55 -1.05 -2.97
C LYS A 97 0.96 -2.21 -2.07
N ILE A 98 1.31 -3.34 -2.70
CA ILE A 98 1.89 -4.51 -2.02
C ILE A 98 3.33 -4.18 -1.60
N ILE A 99 3.68 -4.45 -0.34
CA ILE A 99 5.03 -4.26 0.21
C ILE A 99 5.82 -5.57 0.20
N PHE A 100 5.22 -6.62 0.77
CA PHE A 100 5.80 -7.95 0.87
C PHE A 100 4.87 -8.98 0.26
N GLU A 101 5.45 -10.04 -0.28
CA GLU A 101 4.74 -11.24 -0.67
C GLU A 101 5.41 -12.47 -0.09
N LEU A 102 4.64 -13.51 0.15
CA LEU A 102 5.13 -14.76 0.68
C LEU A 102 4.63 -15.94 -0.16
N LYS A 103 5.53 -16.88 -0.42
CA LYS A 103 5.23 -18.18 -1.03
C LYS A 103 5.82 -19.28 -0.15
N GLY A 104 5.11 -20.37 0.10
CA GLY A 104 5.67 -21.50 0.86
C GLY A 104 4.59 -22.37 1.49
N ALA A 105 4.99 -23.56 1.95
CA ALA A 105 4.10 -24.50 2.64
C ALA A 105 3.83 -24.02 4.08
N VAL A 106 3.05 -22.95 4.20
CA VAL A 106 2.68 -22.33 5.48
C VAL A 106 1.17 -22.11 5.50
N HIS A 107 0.51 -22.52 6.58
CA HIS A 107 -0.92 -22.33 6.74
C HIS A 107 -1.31 -20.84 6.76
N GLU A 108 -2.41 -20.49 6.09
CA GLU A 108 -2.85 -19.10 5.88
C GLU A 108 -2.90 -18.28 7.18
N GLN A 109 -3.42 -18.87 8.25
CA GLN A 109 -3.56 -18.19 9.54
C GLN A 109 -2.21 -17.77 10.14
N VAL A 110 -1.16 -18.57 9.93
CA VAL A 110 0.20 -18.25 10.41
C VAL A 110 0.78 -17.10 9.60
N VAL A 111 0.57 -17.09 8.28
CA VAL A 111 1.01 -16.00 7.40
C VAL A 111 0.27 -14.71 7.76
N ARG A 112 -1.05 -14.79 7.98
CA ARG A 112 -1.90 -13.66 8.40
C ARG A 112 -1.41 -13.04 9.70
N ASP A 113 -1.07 -13.86 10.70
CA ASP A 113 -0.50 -13.39 11.96
C ASP A 113 0.88 -12.74 11.78
N ALA A 114 1.76 -13.33 10.98
CA ALA A 114 3.08 -12.75 10.67
C ALA A 114 2.96 -11.37 10.00
N PHE A 115 2.04 -11.24 9.05
CA PHE A 115 1.75 -10.00 8.35
C PHE A 115 1.07 -8.94 9.23
N ARG A 116 0.19 -9.34 10.14
CA ARG A 116 -0.39 -8.46 11.17
C ARG A 116 0.70 -7.88 12.08
N LEU A 117 1.59 -8.72 12.59
CA LEU A 117 2.70 -8.29 13.45
C LEU A 117 3.66 -7.33 12.72
N ALA A 118 3.94 -7.59 11.44
CA ALA A 118 4.77 -6.71 10.63
C ALA A 118 4.09 -5.37 10.36
N GLY A 119 2.80 -5.38 10.02
CA GLY A 119 1.99 -4.18 9.81
C GLY A 119 1.99 -3.26 11.04
N ASN A 120 1.87 -3.82 12.25
CA ASN A 120 1.88 -3.05 13.50
C ASN A 120 3.21 -2.34 13.79
N LYS A 121 4.33 -2.81 13.23
CA LYS A 121 5.65 -2.19 13.42
C LYS A 121 6.04 -1.25 12.29
N MET A 122 5.36 -1.31 11.16
CA MET A 122 5.58 -0.42 10.03
C MET A 122 4.62 0.77 10.10
N PRO A 123 4.98 1.93 9.53
CA PRO A 123 4.08 3.08 9.55
C PRO A 123 2.87 2.84 8.64
N GLY A 124 1.67 3.05 9.16
CA GLY A 124 0.42 2.99 8.40
C GLY A 124 -0.43 1.77 8.75
N LYS A 125 -1.55 1.63 8.05
CA LYS A 125 -2.44 0.46 8.16
C LYS A 125 -2.22 -0.47 6.98
N TYR A 126 -2.27 -1.76 7.26
CA TYR A 126 -2.01 -2.79 6.27
C TYR A 126 -3.12 -3.84 6.27
N GLU A 127 -3.31 -4.47 5.12
CA GLU A 127 -4.30 -5.51 4.87
C GLU A 127 -3.59 -6.76 4.34
N PHE A 128 -4.11 -7.92 4.73
CA PHE A 128 -3.71 -9.22 4.18
C PHE A 128 -4.41 -9.45 2.85
N VAL A 129 -3.67 -9.88 1.82
CA VAL A 129 -4.18 -10.08 0.46
C VAL A 129 -3.77 -11.46 -0.04
N ARG A 130 -4.66 -12.14 -0.77
CA ARG A 130 -4.39 -13.42 -1.43
C ARG A 130 -4.11 -13.22 -2.91
N LYS A 131 -3.38 -14.17 -3.51
CA LYS A 131 -3.25 -14.22 -4.96
C LYS A 131 -4.61 -14.51 -5.59
N GLY A 132 -4.96 -13.75 -6.63
CA GLY A 132 -6.28 -13.81 -7.27
C GLY A 132 -7.27 -12.77 -6.74
N ASP A 133 -6.99 -12.13 -5.61
CA ASP A 133 -7.80 -11.00 -5.15
C ASP A 133 -7.78 -9.86 -6.19
N PRO A 134 -8.92 -9.16 -6.39
CA PRO A 134 -9.06 -8.13 -7.40
C PRO A 134 -8.06 -6.98 -7.20
N PRO A 135 -7.57 -6.35 -8.28
CA PRO A 135 -6.78 -5.14 -8.19
C PRO A 135 -7.56 -3.99 -7.55
N ILE A 136 -6.85 -2.98 -7.07
CA ILE A 136 -7.46 -1.76 -6.53
C ILE A 136 -7.07 -0.59 -7.41
N MET A 137 -8.07 0.16 -7.87
CA MET A 137 -7.88 1.43 -8.55
C MET A 137 -8.09 2.56 -7.55
N GLY A 138 -7.00 3.25 -7.19
CA GLY A 138 -7.05 4.27 -6.15
C GLY A 138 -7.40 3.63 -4.79
N ILE A 139 -8.64 3.79 -4.35
CA ILE A 139 -9.19 3.16 -3.13
C ILE A 139 -10.27 2.10 -3.43
N THR A 140 -10.70 1.99 -4.69
CA THR A 140 -11.82 1.15 -5.10
C THR A 140 -11.34 -0.21 -5.57
N LYS A 141 -11.85 -1.30 -4.96
CA LYS A 141 -11.61 -2.68 -5.41
C LYS A 141 -12.31 -2.88 -6.76
N VAL A 142 -11.58 -3.36 -7.76
CA VAL A 142 -12.09 -3.60 -9.12
C VAL A 142 -12.57 -5.04 -9.22
N SER A 143 -13.82 -5.28 -8.85
CA SER A 143 -14.43 -6.61 -8.82
C SER A 143 -15.90 -6.60 -9.23
N GLY A 144 -16.37 -7.70 -9.84
CA GLY A 144 -17.76 -7.85 -10.26
C GLY A 144 -18.14 -6.79 -11.29
N ASP A 145 -19.18 -6.02 -10.98
CA ASP A 145 -19.71 -4.96 -11.87
C ASP A 145 -18.79 -3.73 -11.97
N VAL A 146 -17.85 -3.58 -11.02
CA VAL A 146 -16.90 -2.45 -11.00
C VAL A 146 -15.66 -2.82 -11.81
N THR A 147 -15.67 -2.48 -13.08
CA THR A 147 -14.54 -2.66 -14.00
C THR A 147 -13.68 -1.39 -14.07
N VAL A 148 -12.46 -1.52 -14.61
CA VAL A 148 -11.61 -0.34 -14.87
C VAL A 148 -12.32 0.64 -15.80
N GLU A 149 -12.97 0.13 -16.84
CA GLU A 149 -13.69 0.94 -17.80
C GLU A 149 -14.88 1.66 -17.18
N SER A 150 -15.66 0.98 -16.33
CA SER A 150 -16.80 1.61 -15.65
C SER A 150 -16.37 2.76 -14.74
N LEU A 151 -15.19 2.67 -14.11
CA LEU A 151 -14.63 3.75 -13.27
C LEU A 151 -14.10 4.93 -14.08
N MET A 152 -13.75 4.72 -15.35
CA MET A 152 -13.26 5.77 -16.25
C MET A 152 -14.38 6.46 -17.02
N ARG A 153 -15.57 5.87 -17.08
CA ARG A 153 -16.73 6.47 -17.76
C ARG A 153 -17.20 7.72 -17.02
N PRO A 154 -17.49 8.83 -17.72
CA PRO A 154 -18.01 10.05 -17.10
C PRO A 154 -19.39 9.86 -16.45
N ARG A 155 -20.20 8.93 -16.95
CA ARG A 155 -21.54 8.64 -16.45
C ARG A 155 -21.54 7.27 -15.77
N VAL A 156 -21.96 7.25 -14.51
CA VAL A 156 -22.14 6.03 -13.72
C VAL A 156 -23.62 5.82 -13.49
N LYS A 157 -24.14 4.64 -13.87
CA LYS A 157 -25.51 4.25 -13.50
C LYS A 157 -25.46 3.83 -12.03
N LEU A 158 -26.06 4.63 -11.16
CA LEU A 158 -26.14 4.31 -9.75
C LEU A 158 -27.12 3.13 -9.54
N PRO A 159 -26.96 2.34 -8.47
CA PRO A 159 -27.99 1.40 -8.05
C PRO A 159 -29.35 2.10 -7.95
N LEU A 160 -30.43 1.37 -8.24
CA LEU A 160 -31.79 1.93 -8.25
C LEU A 160 -32.15 2.57 -6.90
N GLU A 161 -31.72 1.98 -5.78
CA GLU A 161 -31.92 2.52 -4.43
C GLU A 161 -31.25 3.89 -4.24
N GLN A 162 -30.01 4.06 -4.69
CA GLN A 162 -29.30 5.36 -4.61
C GLN A 162 -29.89 6.39 -5.58
N THR A 163 -30.47 5.93 -6.67
CA THR A 163 -31.17 6.80 -7.64
C THR A 163 -32.49 7.27 -7.05
N ALA A 164 -33.29 6.36 -6.48
CA ALA A 164 -34.55 6.66 -5.80
C ALA A 164 -34.36 7.61 -4.62
N ALA A 165 -33.30 7.46 -3.83
CA ALA A 165 -32.97 8.37 -2.73
C ALA A 165 -32.59 9.80 -3.16
N ARG A 166 -32.27 10.03 -4.45
CA ARG A 166 -32.00 11.37 -5.01
C ARG A 166 -33.24 12.03 -5.62
N ILE A 167 -34.31 11.26 -5.82
CA ILE A 167 -35.58 11.78 -6.29
C ILE A 167 -36.33 12.19 -5.02
N ASP A 168 -36.56 13.50 -4.84
CA ASP A 168 -37.37 13.96 -3.72
C ASP A 168 -38.72 13.22 -3.75
N ALA A 169 -39.19 12.76 -2.59
CA ALA A 169 -40.46 12.06 -2.50
C ALA A 169 -41.58 13.03 -2.91
N THR A 170 -42.00 12.96 -4.17
CA THR A 170 -43.08 13.77 -4.74
C THR A 170 -44.46 13.39 -4.21
N THR A 171 -44.56 12.62 -3.12
CA THR A 171 -45.84 12.28 -2.51
C THR A 171 -46.33 13.49 -1.71
N PRO A 172 -47.42 14.17 -2.13
CA PRO A 172 -48.01 15.26 -1.36
C PRO A 172 -48.59 14.73 -0.04
N PRO A 173 -48.72 15.58 1.00
CA PRO A 173 -49.32 15.21 2.28
C PRO A 173 -50.80 14.85 2.19
#